data_AF-A0A9J6G2C4-F1
#
_entry.id   AF-A0A9J6G2C4-F1
#
_cell.length_a   1.000
_cell.length_b   1.000
_cell.length_c   1.000
_cell.angle_alpha   90.00
_cell.angle_beta   90.00
_cell.angle_gamma   90.00
#
_symmetry.space_group_name_H-M   'P 1'
#
loop_
_entity.id
_entity.type
_entity.pdbx_description
1 polymer ?
#
loop_
_entity_poly.entity_id
_entity_poly.type
_entity_poly.pdbx_seq_one_letter_code
_entity_poly.pdbx_strand_id
1 'polypeptide(L)'
;MATLPTNHFKRHLVQPQPLPTRPGLVVCRQNAAKARGSPLQNTDTNLPPHVCEALLPVYKRLSDEKLLQRCLQGKTQNSNESLHSMIWALAPKEKHASLFTVQAAVAEAVLKFNAGNERASASILKQLDLNPGLASTKRMAEKDRRRGSASARKHKSADGMQRAFKKRHSGASSQTDYVPGGY
;
A
#
# COMPACT_ATOMS: atom_id res chain seq x y z
N MET A 1 24.29 52.05 20.27
CA MET A 1 23.33 50.94 20.44
C MET A 1 22.74 50.63 19.06
N ALA A 2 23.16 49.51 18.46
CA ALA A 2 22.78 49.15 17.10
C ALA A 2 21.43 48.43 17.09
N THR A 3 20.45 48.98 16.38
CA THR A 3 19.16 48.35 16.09
C THR A 3 19.31 47.41 14.90
N LEU A 4 19.01 46.12 15.11
CA LEU A 4 19.02 45.09 14.07
C LEU A 4 17.80 45.25 13.14
N PRO A 5 17.94 45.06 11.81
CA PRO A 5 16.81 45.11 10.89
C PRO A 5 15.99 43.82 10.96
N THR A 6 14.67 43.98 11.08
CA THR A 6 13.65 42.93 10.98
C THR A 6 13.68 42.32 9.57
N ASN A 7 14.15 41.07 9.47
CA ASN A 7 14.22 40.31 8.23
C ASN A 7 12.80 39.91 7.77
N HIS A 8 12.22 40.69 6.86
CA HIS A 8 11.02 40.31 6.13
C HIS A 8 11.34 39.24 5.07
N PHE A 9 11.48 38.00 5.52
CA PHE A 9 11.66 36.85 4.62
C PHE A 9 10.30 36.48 3.99
N LYS A 10 9.89 37.18 2.93
CA LYS A 10 8.79 36.75 2.04
C LYS A 10 9.21 35.46 1.33
N ARG A 11 8.93 34.31 1.94
CA ARG A 11 9.05 32.99 1.30
C ARG A 11 8.11 32.94 0.10
N HIS A 12 8.65 33.16 -1.09
CA HIS A 12 8.03 32.78 -2.36
C HIS A 12 8.04 31.25 -2.45
N LEU A 13 7.17 30.60 -1.69
CA LEU A 13 6.77 29.24 -1.98
C LEU A 13 5.88 29.33 -3.22
N VAL A 14 6.39 28.85 -4.36
CA VAL A 14 5.59 28.56 -5.55
C VAL A 14 4.38 27.77 -5.07
N GLN A 15 3.20 28.41 -5.12
CA GLN A 15 1.97 27.72 -4.77
C GLN A 15 1.78 26.59 -5.79
N PRO A 16 1.71 25.32 -5.36
CA PRO A 16 1.40 24.25 -6.28
C PRO A 16 0.03 24.53 -6.87
N GLN A 17 -0.06 24.50 -8.20
CA GLN A 17 -1.30 24.74 -8.92
C GLN A 17 -2.39 23.81 -8.38
N PRO A 18 -3.61 24.31 -8.14
CA PRO A 18 -4.67 23.51 -7.58
C PRO A 18 -5.00 22.38 -8.55
N LEU A 19 -4.75 21.14 -8.12
CA LEU A 19 -5.31 19.97 -8.77
C LEU A 19 -6.84 20.15 -8.82
N PRO A 20 -7.52 19.73 -9.90
CA PRO A 20 -8.97 19.83 -10.00
C PRO A 20 -9.63 18.99 -8.92
N THR A 21 -9.90 19.60 -7.76
CA THR A 21 -10.58 18.96 -6.64
C THR A 21 -12.08 18.99 -6.90
N ARG A 22 -12.68 17.79 -7.03
CA ARG A 22 -14.13 17.64 -6.96
C ARG A 22 -14.65 18.26 -5.64
N PRO A 23 -15.80 18.96 -5.65
CA PRO A 23 -16.36 19.53 -4.44
C PRO A 23 -16.73 18.41 -3.46
N GLY A 24 -16.12 18.42 -2.27
CA GLY A 24 -16.52 17.56 -1.15
C GLY A 24 -15.44 16.67 -0.54
N LEU A 25 -14.27 16.50 -1.17
CA LEU A 25 -13.18 15.71 -0.59
C LEU A 25 -12.02 16.62 -0.18
N VAL A 26 -12.12 17.18 1.01
CA VAL A 26 -11.08 18.06 1.52
C VAL A 26 -10.45 17.47 2.78
N VAL A 27 -9.56 16.50 2.56
CA VAL A 27 -8.82 15.75 3.61
C VAL A 27 -7.89 16.65 4.43
N CYS A 28 -7.57 17.83 3.92
CA CYS A 28 -6.70 18.78 4.59
C CYS A 28 -7.53 19.93 5.21
N ARG A 29 -7.44 20.14 6.53
CA ARG A 29 -8.07 21.28 7.23
C ARG A 29 -7.78 22.61 6.52
N GLN A 30 -6.58 22.74 5.94
CA GLN A 30 -6.17 23.89 5.13
C GLN A 30 -7.06 24.13 3.91
N ASN A 31 -7.26 23.08 3.11
CA ASN A 31 -8.06 23.16 1.90
C ASN A 31 -9.54 23.35 2.25
N ALA A 32 -9.99 22.82 3.40
CA ALA A 32 -11.38 22.90 3.84
C ALA A 32 -11.74 24.31 4.32
N ALA A 33 -10.80 24.98 5.01
CA ALA A 33 -10.90 26.40 5.35
C ALA A 33 -10.91 27.28 4.08
N LYS A 34 -10.02 26.99 3.11
CA LYS A 34 -10.00 27.68 1.80
C LYS A 34 -11.33 27.56 1.05
N ALA A 35 -11.93 26.36 1.01
CA ALA A 35 -13.21 26.14 0.35
C ALA A 35 -14.39 26.85 1.05
N ARG A 36 -14.31 27.03 2.37
CA ARG A 36 -15.33 27.72 3.18
C ARG A 36 -15.08 29.22 3.33
N GLY A 37 -14.02 29.76 2.73
CA GLY A 37 -13.62 31.16 2.88
C GLY A 37 -13.29 31.57 4.32
N SER A 38 -13.05 30.61 5.22
CA SER A 38 -12.81 30.87 6.64
C SER A 38 -11.32 31.09 6.91
N PRO A 39 -10.94 31.95 7.88
CA PRO A 39 -9.56 32.09 8.29
C PRO A 39 -8.99 30.76 8.77
N LEU A 40 -7.75 30.47 8.40
CA LEU A 40 -7.02 29.34 8.95
C LEU A 40 -6.77 29.59 10.42
N GLN A 41 -7.26 28.72 11.29
CA GLN A 41 -6.88 28.75 12.70
C GLN A 41 -5.40 28.37 12.78
N ASN A 42 -4.55 29.31 13.20
CA ASN A 42 -3.16 29.03 13.52
C ASN A 42 -3.16 28.07 14.72
N THR A 43 -2.97 26.79 14.46
CA THR A 43 -2.56 25.87 15.52
C THR A 43 -1.07 26.13 15.73
N ASP A 44 -0.67 26.52 16.94
CA ASP A 44 0.73 26.82 17.32
C ASP A 44 1.71 25.62 17.20
N THR A 45 1.28 24.54 16.58
CA THR A 45 2.06 23.34 16.27
C THR A 45 2.89 23.53 15.00
N ASN A 46 3.73 24.56 14.95
CA ASN A 46 4.78 24.62 13.94
C ASN A 46 5.89 23.65 14.31
N LEU A 47 6.14 22.67 13.43
CA LEU A 47 7.32 21.82 13.55
C LEU A 47 8.58 22.71 13.50
N PRO A 48 9.61 22.41 14.31
CA PRO A 48 10.87 23.13 14.25
C PRO A 48 11.44 23.17 12.82
N PRO A 49 12.09 24.27 12.40
CA PRO A 49 12.54 24.44 11.01
C PRO A 49 13.40 23.28 10.49
N HIS A 50 14.29 22.73 11.33
CA HIS A 50 15.15 21.59 10.97
C HIS A 50 14.36 20.29 10.70
N VAL A 51 13.24 20.07 11.42
CA VAL A 51 12.36 18.91 11.18
C VAL A 51 11.63 19.08 9.86
N CYS A 52 11.14 20.29 9.58
CA CYS A 52 10.52 20.61 8.30
C CYS A 52 11.48 20.40 7.13
N GLU A 53 12.73 20.84 7.24
CA GLU A 53 13.76 20.65 6.21
C GLU A 53 14.06 19.17 5.96
N ALA A 54 14.13 18.35 7.02
CA ALA A 54 14.32 16.91 6.90
C ALA A 54 13.08 16.20 6.30
N LEU A 55 11.87 16.63 6.64
CA LEU A 55 10.62 16.02 6.18
C LEU A 55 10.21 16.45 4.77
N LEU A 56 10.54 17.67 4.34
CA LEU A 56 10.16 18.20 3.04
C LEU A 56 10.53 17.30 1.86
N PRO A 57 11.76 16.73 1.75
CA PRO A 57 12.09 15.83 0.66
C PRO A 57 11.26 14.53 0.69
N VAL A 58 10.97 14.01 1.89
CA VAL A 58 10.12 12.82 2.07
C VAL A 58 8.70 13.12 1.64
N TYR A 59 8.15 14.26 2.09
CA TYR A 59 6.81 14.70 1.73
C TYR A 59 6.67 14.91 0.22
N LYS A 60 7.64 15.59 -0.43
CA LYS A 60 7.64 15.78 -1.88
C LYS A 60 7.67 14.45 -2.63
N ARG A 61 8.50 13.51 -2.20
CA ARG A 61 8.58 12.17 -2.81
C ARG A 61 7.27 11.40 -2.66
N LEU A 62 6.63 11.49 -1.49
CA LEU A 62 5.35 10.80 -1.22
C LEU A 62 4.15 11.48 -1.89
N SER A 63 4.26 12.77 -2.20
CA SER A 63 3.24 13.57 -2.90
C SER A 63 3.37 13.50 -4.43
N ASP A 64 4.28 12.68 -4.97
CA ASP A 64 4.45 12.49 -6.39
C ASP A 64 3.16 11.92 -7.02
N GLU A 65 2.65 12.60 -8.05
CA GLU A 65 1.37 12.24 -8.66
C GLU A 65 1.37 10.84 -9.27
N LYS A 66 2.48 10.40 -9.86
CA LYS A 66 2.61 9.04 -10.42
C LYS A 66 2.62 7.99 -9.31
N LEU A 67 3.18 8.29 -8.14
CA LEU A 67 3.08 7.45 -6.95
C LEU A 67 1.64 7.37 -6.46
N LEU A 68 0.97 8.50 -6.28
CA LEU A 68 -0.41 8.56 -5.78
C LEU A 68 -1.41 7.89 -6.73
N GLN A 69 -1.26 8.05 -8.06
CA GLN A 69 -2.11 7.40 -9.05
C GLN A 69 -2.05 5.87 -8.97
N ARG A 70 -0.91 5.28 -8.61
CA ARG A 70 -0.79 3.84 -8.37
C ARG A 70 -1.56 3.39 -7.12
N CYS A 71 -1.64 4.25 -6.10
CA CYS A 71 -2.38 3.99 -4.87
C CYS A 71 -3.91 4.09 -5.05
N LEU A 72 -4.40 4.85 -6.02
CA LEU A 72 -5.85 5.02 -6.28
C LEU A 72 -6.57 3.72 -6.64
N GLN A 73 -5.85 2.74 -7.20
CA GLN A 73 -6.44 1.47 -7.64
C GLN A 73 -6.76 0.52 -6.48
N GLY A 74 -6.41 0.87 -5.23
CA GLY A 74 -6.67 0.03 -4.07
C GLY A 74 -6.01 -1.35 -4.14
N LYS A 75 -5.03 -1.52 -5.04
CA LYS A 75 -4.22 -2.73 -5.12
C LYS A 75 -3.49 -2.87 -3.79
N THR A 76 -3.59 -4.05 -3.18
CA THR A 76 -2.90 -4.32 -1.93
C THR A 76 -1.41 -4.03 -2.11
N GLN A 77 -0.85 -3.29 -1.17
CA GLN A 77 0.45 -2.64 -1.30
C GLN A 77 1.63 -3.63 -1.33
N ASN A 78 1.40 -4.95 -1.26
CA ASN A 78 2.48 -5.88 -1.04
C ASN A 78 2.34 -7.24 -1.75
N SER A 79 2.66 -7.27 -3.05
CA SER A 79 2.94 -8.53 -3.76
C SER A 79 4.10 -9.32 -3.11
N ASN A 80 5.06 -8.62 -2.48
CA ASN A 80 6.21 -9.25 -1.84
C ASN A 80 5.78 -10.04 -0.58
N GLU A 81 4.76 -9.60 0.17
CA GLU A 81 4.18 -10.34 1.30
C GLU A 81 3.58 -11.66 0.83
N SER A 82 2.89 -11.65 -0.32
CA SER A 82 2.31 -12.87 -0.88
C SER A 82 3.39 -13.85 -1.34
N LEU A 83 4.50 -13.36 -1.90
CA LEU A 83 5.63 -14.20 -2.29
C LEU A 83 6.37 -14.74 -1.05
N HIS A 84 6.67 -13.88 -0.07
CA HIS A 84 7.30 -14.29 1.18
C HIS A 84 6.47 -15.33 1.93
N SER A 85 5.14 -15.17 1.96
CA SER A 85 4.24 -16.17 2.55
C SER A 85 4.36 -17.53 1.87
N MET A 86 4.57 -17.56 0.54
CA MET A 86 4.77 -18.79 -0.22
C MET A 86 6.15 -19.42 0.05
N ILE A 87 7.19 -18.60 0.14
CA ILE A 87 8.54 -19.05 0.51
C ILE A 87 8.51 -19.69 1.91
N TRP A 88 7.90 -19.02 2.89
CA TRP A 88 7.83 -19.53 4.26
C TRP A 88 6.92 -20.75 4.41
N ALA A 89 5.93 -20.92 3.52
CA ALA A 89 5.14 -22.16 3.47
C ALA A 89 5.96 -23.37 3.00
N LEU A 90 7.02 -23.16 2.20
CA LEU A 90 7.91 -24.20 1.72
C LEU A 90 9.13 -24.39 2.64
N ALA A 91 9.72 -23.30 3.11
CA ALA A 91 10.85 -23.24 4.03
C ALA A 91 10.50 -22.36 5.25
N PRO A 92 9.86 -22.95 6.28
CA PRO A 92 9.51 -22.21 7.50
C PRO A 92 10.74 -21.63 8.18
N LYS A 93 10.62 -20.42 8.75
CA LYS A 93 11.74 -19.72 9.41
C LYS A 93 12.20 -20.45 10.68
N GLU A 94 11.28 -21.15 11.31
CA GLU A 94 11.45 -21.83 12.59
C GLU A 94 12.18 -23.17 12.43
N LYS A 95 12.35 -23.64 11.19
CA LYS A 95 13.00 -24.91 10.88
C LYS A 95 14.36 -24.65 10.24
N HIS A 96 15.38 -25.33 10.76
CA HIS A 96 16.67 -25.34 10.11
C HIS A 96 16.59 -26.11 8.78
N ALA A 97 17.13 -25.53 7.72
CA ALA A 97 17.18 -26.12 6.39
C ALA A 97 18.53 -25.80 5.75
N SER A 98 19.02 -26.72 4.91
CA SER A 98 20.25 -26.47 4.16
C SER A 98 20.08 -25.28 3.20
N LEU A 99 21.18 -24.62 2.83
CA LEU A 99 21.17 -23.54 1.84
C LEU A 99 20.49 -23.99 0.54
N PHE A 100 20.81 -25.20 0.08
CA PHE A 100 20.22 -25.79 -1.13
C PHE A 100 18.69 -25.92 -1.02
N THR A 101 18.19 -26.40 0.13
CA THR A 101 16.74 -26.53 0.37
C THR A 101 16.04 -25.18 0.31
N VAL A 102 16.64 -24.13 0.91
CA VAL A 102 16.08 -22.78 0.87
C VAL A 102 16.08 -22.22 -0.55
N GLN A 103 17.17 -22.41 -1.31
CA GLN A 103 17.25 -21.98 -2.71
C GLN A 103 16.19 -22.68 -3.57
N ALA A 104 16.01 -23.99 -3.41
CA ALA A 104 14.98 -24.75 -4.12
C ALA A 104 13.57 -24.26 -3.76
N ALA A 105 13.29 -24.03 -2.49
CA ALA A 105 12.01 -23.51 -2.02
C ALA A 105 11.71 -22.11 -2.60
N VAL A 106 12.72 -21.23 -2.66
CA VAL A 106 12.57 -19.90 -3.27
C VAL A 106 12.29 -20.02 -4.77
N ALA A 107 13.04 -20.84 -5.50
CA ALA A 107 12.83 -21.06 -6.93
C ALA A 107 11.43 -21.62 -7.23
N GLU A 108 10.98 -22.61 -6.45
CA GLU A 108 9.65 -23.19 -6.57
C GLU A 108 8.54 -22.18 -6.22
N ALA A 109 8.73 -21.37 -5.18
CA ALA A 109 7.79 -20.32 -4.82
C ALA A 109 7.64 -19.27 -5.94
N VAL A 110 8.75 -18.82 -6.52
CA VAL A 110 8.74 -17.84 -7.63
C VAL A 110 8.02 -18.43 -8.86
N LEU A 111 8.27 -19.69 -9.20
CA LEU A 111 7.57 -20.36 -10.30
C LEU A 111 6.06 -20.44 -10.05
N LYS A 112 5.65 -20.90 -8.87
CA LYS A 112 4.23 -21.03 -8.50
C LYS A 112 3.51 -19.69 -8.40
N PHE A 113 4.21 -18.66 -7.93
CA PHE A 113 3.66 -17.30 -7.81
C PHE A 113 3.35 -16.70 -9.19
N ASN A 114 4.27 -16.86 -10.14
CA ASN A 114 4.14 -16.27 -11.47
C ASN A 114 3.29 -17.11 -12.44
N ALA A 115 3.48 -18.43 -12.46
CA ALA A 115 2.85 -19.32 -13.45
C ALA A 115 1.63 -20.08 -12.92
N GLY A 116 1.41 -20.11 -11.61
CA GLY A 116 0.43 -20.99 -10.98
C GLY A 116 1.00 -22.33 -10.55
N ASN A 117 0.31 -23.01 -9.64
CA ASN A 117 0.73 -24.29 -9.08
C ASN A 117 0.67 -25.41 -10.12
N GLU A 118 -0.36 -25.45 -10.95
CA GLU A 118 -0.51 -26.44 -12.02
C GLU A 118 0.66 -26.40 -13.00
N ARG A 119 0.90 -25.23 -13.60
CA ARG A 119 1.96 -25.08 -14.60
C ARG A 119 3.35 -25.26 -13.99
N ALA A 120 3.61 -24.68 -12.82
CA ALA A 120 4.90 -24.79 -12.16
C ALA A 120 5.22 -26.25 -11.80
N SER A 121 4.29 -26.95 -11.14
CA SER A 121 4.51 -28.33 -10.73
C SER A 121 4.56 -29.29 -11.93
N ALA A 122 3.75 -29.10 -12.97
CA ALA A 122 3.87 -29.89 -14.20
C ALA A 122 5.22 -29.69 -14.89
N SER A 123 5.73 -28.45 -14.93
CA SER A 123 7.04 -28.15 -15.51
C SER A 123 8.18 -28.78 -14.70
N ILE A 124 8.13 -28.72 -13.37
CA ILE A 124 9.14 -29.33 -12.49
C ILE A 124 9.13 -30.86 -12.66
N LEU A 125 7.95 -31.48 -12.63
CA LEU A 125 7.82 -32.93 -12.80
C LEU A 125 8.36 -33.39 -14.15
N LYS A 126 8.04 -32.66 -15.23
CA LYS A 126 8.57 -32.96 -16.57
C LYS A 126 10.10 -32.90 -16.63
N GLN A 127 10.74 -31.94 -15.93
CA GLN A 127 12.21 -31.84 -15.86
C GLN A 127 12.86 -32.96 -15.04
N LEU A 128 12.07 -33.63 -14.18
CA LEU A 128 12.49 -34.79 -13.40
C LEU A 128 12.09 -36.11 -14.08
N ASP A 129 11.65 -36.07 -15.34
CA ASP A 129 11.13 -37.22 -16.09
C ASP A 129 9.95 -37.93 -15.39
N LEU A 130 9.16 -37.17 -14.63
CA LEU A 130 7.97 -37.63 -13.94
C LEU A 130 6.70 -37.12 -14.62
N ASN A 131 5.75 -38.03 -14.87
CA ASN A 131 4.43 -37.66 -15.34
C ASN A 131 3.44 -37.51 -14.16
N PRO A 132 2.78 -36.34 -14.00
CA PRO A 132 1.76 -36.19 -12.98
C PRO A 132 0.55 -37.08 -13.26
N GLY A 133 0.16 -37.90 -12.30
CA GLY A 133 -1.10 -38.65 -12.36
C GLY A 133 -2.34 -37.74 -12.29
N LEU A 134 -3.49 -38.28 -12.70
CA LEU A 134 -4.76 -37.54 -12.78
C LEU A 134 -5.14 -36.86 -11.46
N ALA A 135 -4.97 -37.56 -10.33
CA ALA A 135 -5.26 -37.02 -9.00
C ALA A 135 -4.34 -35.83 -8.65
N SER A 136 -3.06 -35.93 -8.99
CA SER A 136 -2.09 -34.84 -8.82
C SER A 136 -2.50 -33.62 -9.65
N THR A 137 -2.82 -33.80 -10.92
CA THR A 137 -3.26 -32.70 -11.81
C THR A 137 -4.50 -32.00 -11.28
N LYS A 138 -5.54 -32.77 -10.90
CA LYS A 138 -6.75 -32.22 -10.26
C LYS A 138 -6.42 -31.41 -9.00
N ARG A 139 -5.53 -31.93 -8.14
CA ARG A 139 -5.12 -31.23 -6.92
C ARG A 139 -4.33 -29.97 -7.21
N MET A 140 -3.50 -29.95 -8.24
CA MET A 140 -2.72 -28.78 -8.64
C MET A 140 -3.64 -27.66 -9.16
N ALA A 141 -4.59 -27.99 -10.04
CA ALA A 141 -5.60 -27.05 -10.53
C ALA A 141 -6.50 -26.53 -9.39
N GLU A 142 -6.90 -27.41 -8.46
CA GLU A 142 -7.68 -27.03 -7.28
C GLU A 142 -6.94 -26.02 -6.39
N LYS A 143 -5.62 -26.15 -6.23
CA LYS A 143 -4.81 -25.16 -5.49
C LYS A 143 -4.83 -23.79 -6.17
N ASP A 144 -4.73 -23.75 -7.49
CA ASP A 144 -4.82 -22.49 -8.25
C ASP A 144 -6.20 -21.85 -8.13
N ARG A 145 -7.27 -22.64 -8.22
CA ARG A 145 -8.65 -22.17 -8.01
C ARG A 145 -8.86 -21.61 -6.60
N ARG A 146 -8.33 -22.29 -5.57
CA ARG A 146 -8.36 -21.80 -4.18
C ARG A 146 -7.61 -20.49 -4.03
N ARG A 147 -6.43 -20.34 -4.66
CA ARG A 147 -5.67 -19.08 -4.64
C ARG A 147 -6.48 -17.94 -5.25
N GLY A 148 -7.08 -18.15 -6.44
CA GLY A 148 -7.93 -17.15 -7.08
C GLY A 148 -9.15 -16.78 -6.24
N SER A 149 -9.81 -17.77 -5.64
CA SER A 149 -10.98 -17.56 -4.77
C SER A 149 -10.63 -16.79 -3.49
N ALA A 150 -9.50 -17.12 -2.85
CA ALA A 150 -9.01 -16.40 -1.68
C ALA A 150 -8.65 -14.95 -2.02
N SER A 151 -7.99 -14.72 -3.15
CA SER A 151 -7.69 -13.37 -3.65
C SER A 151 -8.97 -12.56 -3.87
N ALA A 152 -9.95 -13.11 -4.57
CA ALA A 152 -11.24 -12.46 -4.80
C ALA A 152 -11.97 -12.13 -3.49
N ARG A 153 -11.95 -13.03 -2.50
CA ARG A 153 -12.52 -12.77 -1.16
C ARG A 153 -11.81 -11.62 -0.45
N LYS A 154 -10.47 -11.59 -0.47
CA LYS A 154 -9.70 -10.49 0.14
C LYS A 154 -9.96 -9.16 -0.56
N HIS A 155 -10.03 -9.15 -1.90
CA HIS A 155 -10.42 -7.96 -2.66
C HIS A 155 -11.82 -7.46 -2.29
N LYS A 156 -12.83 -8.35 -2.24
CA LYS A 156 -14.19 -7.96 -1.83
C LYS A 156 -14.24 -7.42 -0.40
N SER A 157 -13.47 -7.98 0.52
CA SER A 157 -13.36 -7.49 1.90
C SER A 157 -12.73 -6.10 1.96
N ALA A 158 -11.63 -5.88 1.22
CA ALA A 158 -10.98 -4.57 1.11
C ALA A 158 -11.91 -3.53 0.48
N ASP A 159 -12.62 -3.88 -0.60
CA ASP A 159 -13.63 -3.03 -1.24
C ASP A 159 -14.78 -2.71 -0.27
N GLY A 160 -15.24 -3.70 0.50
CA GLY A 160 -16.26 -3.51 1.53
C GLY A 160 -15.81 -2.52 2.60
N MET A 161 -14.56 -2.63 3.07
CA MET A 161 -13.96 -1.70 4.03
C MET A 161 -13.83 -0.29 3.45
N GLN A 162 -13.38 -0.15 2.19
CA GLN A 162 -13.32 1.14 1.51
C GLN A 162 -14.71 1.77 1.34
N ARG A 163 -15.72 0.97 0.98
CA ARG A 163 -17.11 1.43 0.88
C ARG A 163 -17.66 1.85 2.24
N ALA A 164 -17.37 1.11 3.31
CA ALA A 164 -17.76 1.46 4.67
C ALA A 164 -17.09 2.77 5.11
N PHE A 165 -15.80 2.94 4.82
CA PHE A 165 -15.09 4.20 5.07
C PHE A 165 -15.77 5.36 4.32
N LYS A 166 -16.05 5.20 3.01
CA LYS A 166 -16.77 6.21 2.21
C LYS A 166 -18.17 6.54 2.78
N LYS A 167 -18.95 5.55 3.24
CA LYS A 167 -20.26 5.77 3.87
C LYS A 167 -20.18 6.51 5.21
N ARG A 168 -19.19 6.20 6.05
CA ARG A 168 -18.96 6.93 7.31
C ARG A 168 -18.66 8.41 7.05
N HIS A 169 -18.00 8.71 5.93
CA HIS A 169 -17.70 10.09 5.53
C HIS A 169 -18.91 10.81 4.91
N SER A 170 -19.88 10.09 4.34
CA SER A 170 -21.11 10.73 3.82
C SER A 170 -22.16 11.02 4.89
N GLY A 171 -22.06 10.40 6.08
CA GLY A 171 -23.04 10.56 7.17
C GLY A 171 -22.58 11.45 8.35
N ALA A 172 -21.32 11.87 8.40
CA ALA A 172 -20.78 12.64 9.52
C ALA A 172 -21.02 14.16 9.33
N SER A 173 -22.24 14.60 9.63
CA SER A 173 -22.55 15.99 9.99
C SER A 173 -22.16 16.33 11.44
N SER A 174 -21.54 15.41 12.19
CA SER A 174 -21.06 15.67 13.54
C SER A 174 -19.79 14.89 13.82
N GLN A 175 -18.81 15.63 14.31
CA GLN A 175 -17.42 15.33 14.58
C GLN A 175 -17.21 14.11 15.52
N THR A 176 -16.29 13.20 15.17
CA THR A 176 -15.43 12.48 16.14
C THR A 176 -14.12 12.05 15.47
N ASP A 177 -13.04 12.15 16.24
CA ASP A 177 -11.64 12.14 15.84
C ASP A 177 -11.14 10.82 15.24
N TYR A 178 -10.12 10.96 14.38
CA TYR A 178 -9.41 9.88 13.70
C TYR A 178 -8.63 9.00 14.70
N VAL A 179 -8.89 7.68 14.68
CA VAL A 179 -8.09 6.67 15.38
C VAL A 179 -7.13 6.00 14.37
N PRO A 180 -5.81 6.21 14.46
CA PRO A 180 -4.84 5.49 13.64
C PRO A 180 -4.54 4.12 14.27
N GLY A 181 -4.80 3.06 13.52
CA GLY A 181 -4.37 1.69 13.87
C GLY A 181 -5.54 0.77 14.17
N GLY A 182 -6.03 0.07 13.15
CA GLY A 182 -6.88 -1.11 13.29
C GLY A 182 -6.23 -2.27 12.58
N TYR A 183 -5.30 -2.93 13.28
CA TYR A 183 -5.04 -4.36 13.08
C TYR A 183 -6.00 -5.14 13.97
#